data_AF-A0A268EZB3-F1
#
_entry.id   AF-A0A268EZB3-F1
#
_cell.length_a   1.000
_cell.length_b   1.000
_cell.length_c   1.000
_cell.angle_alpha   90.00
_cell.angle_beta   90.00
_cell.angle_gamma   90.00
#
_symmetry.space_group_name_H-M   'P 1'
#
loop_
_entity.id
_entity.type
_entity.pdbx_description
1 polymer ?
#
loop_
_entity_poly.entity_id
_entity_poly.type
_entity_poly.pdbx_seq_one_letter_code
_entity_poly.pdbx_strand_id
1 'polypeptide(L)'
;MMTILSRFRDIMAANVNAWLDRSKDPEKTIKEYMQALRSDLGQVKAETESQVAQERRAKRALDEGQADVRKLQRYAEKAAMEGKDEDALKFLERKALETEKLAPLQEAYDAAASNLAKMKEMEAKLVKDIGQLEARYAELKGKLAAAKSQQELNERGAGAGGAHAALSAMEEKASLALNEALALAELRGGAQEDDLDDLIAQLEKEQRAGGSNAGPDAGVNAGTGSSSEVDGPKTMSAEDELAALKARLNPKE
;
A
#
# COMPACT_ATOMS: atom_id res chain seq x y z
N MET A 1 19.25 -6.41 17.71
CA MET A 1 18.67 -5.44 16.76
C MET A 1 19.37 -5.38 15.40
N MET A 2 20.72 -5.31 15.28
CA MET A 2 21.39 -5.19 13.97
C MET A 2 21.14 -6.35 12.99
N THR A 3 20.92 -7.58 13.48
CA THR A 3 20.71 -8.76 12.62
C THR A 3 19.36 -8.77 11.90
N ILE A 4 18.29 -8.35 12.58
CA ILE A 4 16.93 -8.26 12.00
C ILE A 4 16.84 -7.12 11.00
N LEU A 5 17.42 -5.96 11.32
CA LEU A 5 17.45 -4.81 10.40
C LEU A 5 18.29 -5.09 9.15
N SER A 6 19.42 -5.81 9.28
CA SER A 6 20.21 -6.25 8.14
C SER A 6 19.42 -7.19 7.24
N ARG A 7 18.77 -8.21 7.84
CA ARG A 7 17.94 -9.16 7.08
C ARG A 7 16.74 -8.49 6.45
N PHE A 8 16.11 -7.53 7.12
CA PHE A 8 15.05 -6.72 6.52
C PHE A 8 15.53 -5.92 5.32
N ARG A 9 16.73 -5.31 5.41
CA ARG A 9 17.32 -4.59 4.28
C ARG A 9 17.61 -5.55 3.11
N ASP A 10 18.08 -6.76 3.42
CA ASP A 10 18.30 -7.81 2.43
C ASP A 10 16.96 -8.30 1.84
N ILE A 11 15.88 -8.40 2.64
CA ILE A 11 14.52 -8.72 2.18
C ILE A 11 13.93 -7.60 1.31
N MET A 12 14.18 -6.33 1.66
CA MET A 12 13.83 -5.17 0.84
C MET A 12 14.56 -5.17 -0.51
N ALA A 13 15.83 -5.59 -0.52
CA ALA A 13 16.68 -5.62 -1.71
C ALA A 13 16.48 -6.89 -2.56
N ALA A 14 16.02 -7.99 -1.95
CA ALA A 14 15.73 -9.25 -2.61
C ALA A 14 14.45 -9.11 -3.45
N ASN A 15 14.59 -8.56 -4.65
CA ASN A 15 13.60 -8.71 -5.69
C ASN A 15 13.43 -10.22 -5.94
N VAL A 16 12.27 -10.78 -5.58
CA VAL A 16 11.93 -12.22 -5.69
C VAL A 16 12.26 -12.79 -7.08
N ASN A 17 12.26 -11.95 -8.11
CA ASN A 17 12.63 -12.31 -9.48
C ASN A 17 14.13 -12.60 -9.67
N ALA A 18 15.04 -11.96 -8.93
CA ALA A 18 16.48 -12.16 -9.07
C ALA A 18 17.01 -13.46 -8.44
N TRP A 19 16.21 -14.09 -7.57
CA TRP A 19 16.60 -15.29 -6.83
C TRP A 19 16.12 -16.58 -7.51
N LEU A 20 15.03 -16.50 -8.31
CA LEU A 20 14.48 -17.63 -9.04
C LEU A 20 15.48 -18.21 -10.06
N ASP A 21 16.29 -17.35 -10.69
CA ASP A 21 17.23 -17.72 -11.76
C ASP A 21 18.49 -18.49 -11.29
N ARG A 22 18.74 -18.58 -9.98
CA ARG A 22 20.04 -19.04 -9.45
C ARG A 22 20.03 -20.38 -8.72
N SER A 23 18.88 -21.02 -8.55
CA SER A 23 18.75 -22.22 -7.74
C SER A 23 18.71 -23.50 -8.57
N LYS A 24 19.58 -24.47 -8.24
CA LYS A 24 19.60 -25.82 -8.83
C LYS A 24 18.38 -26.67 -8.42
N ASP A 25 17.66 -26.27 -7.37
CA ASP A 25 16.46 -26.96 -6.87
C ASP A 25 15.50 -25.96 -6.18
N PRO A 26 14.70 -25.20 -6.97
CA PRO A 26 13.95 -24.04 -6.51
C PRO A 26 12.89 -24.38 -5.44
N GLU A 27 12.36 -25.61 -5.46
CA GLU A 27 11.28 -26.00 -4.58
C GLU A 27 11.71 -26.06 -3.10
N LYS A 28 12.90 -26.62 -2.84
CA LYS A 28 13.44 -26.75 -1.49
C LYS A 28 13.88 -25.40 -0.94
N THR A 29 14.57 -24.60 -1.75
CA THR A 29 15.10 -23.32 -1.29
C THR A 29 13.97 -22.32 -1.00
N ILE A 30 12.90 -22.29 -1.80
CA ILE A 30 11.72 -21.44 -1.51
C ILE A 30 11.04 -21.85 -0.19
N LYS A 31 10.93 -23.16 0.11
CA LYS A 31 10.40 -23.63 1.40
C LYS A 31 11.23 -23.18 2.58
N GLU A 32 12.54 -23.35 2.51
CA GLU A 32 13.47 -22.91 3.56
C GLU A 32 13.40 -21.39 3.76
N TYR A 33 13.32 -20.63 2.67
CA TYR A 33 13.17 -19.18 2.73
C TYR A 33 11.82 -18.75 3.33
N MET A 34 10.70 -19.36 2.93
CA MET A 34 9.39 -19.11 3.54
C MET A 34 9.39 -19.44 5.04
N GLN A 35 10.07 -20.51 5.45
CA GLN A 35 10.19 -20.86 6.87
C GLN A 35 11.01 -19.82 7.65
N ALA A 36 12.12 -19.34 7.08
CA ALA A 36 12.90 -18.26 7.67
C ALA A 36 12.08 -16.97 7.79
N LEU A 37 11.37 -16.57 6.73
CA LEU A 37 10.50 -15.38 6.75
C LEU A 37 9.38 -15.48 7.78
N ARG A 38 8.78 -16.66 7.96
CA ARG A 38 7.76 -16.88 9.00
C ARG A 38 8.34 -16.77 10.41
N SER A 39 9.57 -17.27 10.62
CA SER A 39 10.28 -17.10 11.89
C SER A 39 10.58 -15.63 12.17
N ASP A 40 11.08 -14.91 11.16
CA ASP A 40 11.40 -13.48 11.25
C ASP A 40 10.13 -12.65 11.53
N LEU A 41 9.01 -12.97 10.86
CA LEU A 41 7.72 -12.35 11.13
C LEU A 41 7.27 -12.58 12.58
N GLY A 42 7.42 -13.80 13.11
CA GLY A 42 7.09 -14.10 14.50
C GLY A 42 7.93 -13.29 15.48
N GLN A 43 9.22 -13.12 15.19
CA GLN A 43 10.13 -12.32 16.02
C GLN A 43 9.82 -10.82 15.95
N VAL A 44 9.59 -10.29 14.74
CA VAL A 44 9.21 -8.87 14.54
C VAL A 44 7.89 -8.57 15.22
N LYS A 45 6.91 -9.48 15.17
CA LYS A 45 5.64 -9.34 15.91
C LYS A 45 5.86 -9.25 17.41
N ALA A 46 6.63 -10.16 17.99
CA ALA A 46 6.93 -10.14 19.43
C ALA A 46 7.66 -8.85 19.85
N GLU A 47 8.61 -8.38 19.03
CA GLU A 47 9.31 -7.13 19.28
C GLU A 47 8.38 -5.91 19.10
N THR A 48 7.48 -5.95 18.11
CA THR A 48 6.46 -4.92 17.88
C THR A 48 5.51 -4.83 19.06
N GLU A 49 5.02 -5.95 19.60
CA GLU A 49 4.17 -5.96 20.80
C GLU A 49 4.88 -5.36 22.03
N SER A 50 6.16 -5.68 22.21
CA SER A 50 6.99 -5.05 23.25
C SER A 50 7.08 -3.53 23.05
N GLN A 51 7.26 -3.07 21.80
CA GLN A 51 7.29 -1.63 21.48
C GLN A 51 5.92 -0.95 21.65
N VAL A 52 4.81 -1.63 21.35
CA VAL A 52 3.45 -1.13 21.65
C VAL A 52 3.30 -0.88 23.15
N ALA A 53 3.80 -1.78 24.00
CA ALA A 53 3.77 -1.60 25.44
C ALA A 53 4.60 -0.39 25.89
N GLN A 54 5.77 -0.15 25.26
CA GLN A 54 6.62 1.02 25.52
C GLN A 54 5.95 2.33 25.08
N GLU A 55 5.40 2.38 23.87
CA GLU A 55 4.64 3.53 23.35
C GLU A 55 3.46 3.86 24.27
N ARG A 56 2.70 2.85 24.67
CA ARG A 56 1.57 3.02 25.60
C ARG A 56 2.00 3.48 26.99
N ARG A 57 3.20 3.11 27.45
CA ARG A 57 3.75 3.59 28.73
C ARG A 57 4.18 5.05 28.62
N ALA A 58 4.88 5.42 27.56
CA ALA A 58 5.28 6.80 27.29
C ALA A 58 4.06 7.71 27.15
N LYS A 59 3.03 7.26 26.40
CA LYS A 59 1.77 7.98 26.24
C LYS A 59 1.07 8.23 27.58
N ARG A 60 0.98 7.22 28.44
CA ARG A 60 0.37 7.37 29.77
C ARG A 60 1.10 8.39 30.63
N ALA A 61 2.44 8.36 30.63
CA ALA A 61 3.24 9.33 31.38
C ALA A 61 3.04 10.76 30.86
N LEU A 62 2.95 10.93 29.53
CA LEU A 62 2.64 12.20 28.90
C LEU A 62 1.22 12.69 29.28
N ASP A 63 0.22 11.82 29.16
CA ASP A 63 -1.18 12.14 29.47
C ASP A 63 -1.36 12.55 30.95
N GLU A 64 -0.67 11.85 31.86
CA GLU A 64 -0.63 12.17 33.30
C GLU A 64 -0.01 13.55 33.55
N GLY A 65 1.17 13.84 32.97
CA GLY A 65 1.80 15.15 33.12
C GLY A 65 0.93 16.27 32.55
N GLN A 66 0.29 16.04 31.40
CA GLN A 66 -0.64 17.01 30.81
C GLN A 66 -1.87 17.22 31.69
N ALA A 67 -2.38 16.16 32.33
CA ALA A 67 -3.47 16.27 33.27
C ALA A 67 -3.09 17.12 34.48
N ASP A 68 -1.87 16.98 34.99
CA ASP A 68 -1.39 17.77 36.12
C ASP A 68 -1.19 19.24 35.77
N VAL A 69 -0.65 19.54 34.58
CA VAL A 69 -0.60 20.91 34.04
C VAL A 69 -2.00 21.52 33.92
N ARG A 70 -3.00 20.76 33.44
CA ARG A 70 -4.39 21.21 33.37
C ARG A 70 -5.00 21.44 34.76
N LYS A 71 -4.69 20.59 35.75
CA LYS A 71 -5.15 20.78 37.14
C LYS A 71 -4.56 22.07 37.72
N LEU A 72 -3.27 22.29 37.58
CA LEU A 72 -2.58 23.50 38.07
C LEU A 72 -3.17 24.76 37.43
N GLN A 73 -3.47 24.72 36.13
CA GLN A 73 -4.15 25.81 35.44
C GLN A 73 -5.52 26.13 36.07
N ARG A 74 -6.36 25.10 36.32
CA ARG A 74 -7.68 25.29 36.93
C ARG A 74 -7.58 25.86 38.35
N TYR A 75 -6.59 25.44 39.13
CA TYR A 75 -6.36 26.00 40.48
C TYR A 75 -5.88 27.44 40.43
N ALA A 76 -4.99 27.79 39.49
CA ALA A 76 -4.56 29.17 39.27
C ALA A 76 -5.75 30.08 38.90
N GLU A 77 -6.60 29.63 37.96
CA GLU A 77 -7.81 30.36 37.55
C GLU A 77 -8.77 30.55 38.74
N LYS A 78 -8.97 29.50 39.56
CA LYS A 78 -9.81 29.58 40.75
C LYS A 78 -9.27 30.56 41.78
N ALA A 79 -7.96 30.52 42.06
CA ALA A 79 -7.32 31.44 43.00
C ALA A 79 -7.42 32.90 42.53
N ALA A 80 -7.23 33.15 41.23
CA ALA A 80 -7.39 34.48 40.64
C ALA A 80 -8.84 35.00 40.74
N MET A 81 -9.84 34.14 40.50
CA MET A 81 -11.26 34.51 40.68
C MET A 81 -11.62 34.85 42.13
N GLU A 82 -10.94 34.22 43.10
CA GLU A 82 -11.11 34.49 44.53
C GLU A 82 -10.29 35.71 45.01
N GLY A 83 -9.56 36.39 44.13
CA GLY A 83 -8.71 37.55 44.47
C GLY A 83 -7.43 37.18 45.23
N LYS A 84 -7.01 35.91 45.18
CA LYS A 84 -5.79 35.40 45.83
C LYS A 84 -4.62 35.36 44.85
N ASP A 85 -4.13 36.53 44.49
CA ASP A 85 -3.13 36.68 43.43
C ASP A 85 -1.80 35.96 43.75
N GLU A 86 -1.36 35.96 45.02
CA GLU A 86 -0.14 35.25 45.44
C GLU A 86 -0.25 33.73 45.24
N ASP A 87 -1.43 33.14 45.47
CA ASP A 87 -1.64 31.70 45.30
C ASP A 87 -1.78 31.34 43.82
N ALA A 88 -2.43 32.20 43.02
CA ALA A 88 -2.48 32.04 41.58
C ALA A 88 -1.07 32.03 40.95
N LEU A 89 -0.19 32.94 41.39
CA LEU A 89 1.22 32.98 40.98
C LEU A 89 1.95 31.67 41.29
N LYS A 90 1.82 31.15 42.52
CA LYS A 90 2.46 29.86 42.90
C LYS A 90 1.99 28.69 42.04
N PHE A 91 0.69 28.63 41.71
CA PHE A 91 0.17 27.58 40.82
C PHE A 91 0.70 27.72 39.39
N LEU A 92 0.85 28.94 38.89
CA LEU A 92 1.42 29.21 37.56
C LEU A 92 2.92 28.88 37.49
N GLU A 93 3.70 29.22 38.52
CA GLU A 93 5.11 28.82 38.62
C GLU A 93 5.26 27.30 38.63
N ARG A 94 4.42 26.61 39.43
CA ARG A 94 4.44 25.15 39.44
C ARG A 94 4.03 24.55 38.10
N LYS A 95 3.06 25.15 37.42
CA LYS A 95 2.63 24.75 36.07
C LYS A 95 3.78 24.88 35.07
N ALA A 96 4.55 25.97 35.12
CA ALA A 96 5.71 26.15 34.25
C ALA A 96 6.72 25.01 34.42
N LEU A 97 7.06 24.67 35.68
CA LEU A 97 7.96 23.56 35.99
C LEU A 97 7.46 22.20 35.51
N GLU A 98 6.16 21.89 35.67
CA GLU A 98 5.61 20.63 35.13
C GLU A 98 5.52 20.64 33.60
N THR A 99 5.32 21.81 32.99
CA THR A 99 5.30 21.96 31.53
C THR A 99 6.68 21.72 30.92
N GLU A 100 7.76 22.18 31.57
CA GLU A 100 9.13 21.89 31.12
C GLU A 100 9.44 20.39 31.11
N LYS A 101 8.86 19.62 32.05
CA LYS A 101 9.00 18.16 32.09
C LYS A 101 8.21 17.44 31.00
N LEU A 102 7.23 18.09 30.37
CA LEU A 102 6.46 17.49 29.27
C LEU A 102 7.26 17.38 27.99
N ALA A 103 8.16 18.32 27.70
CA ALA A 103 8.97 18.30 26.48
C ALA A 103 9.76 16.98 26.29
N PRO A 104 10.57 16.52 27.26
CA PRO A 104 11.28 15.24 27.12
C PRO A 104 10.35 14.02 27.09
N LEU A 105 9.18 14.08 27.75
CA LEU A 105 8.18 13.00 27.69
C LEU A 105 7.52 12.92 26.31
N GLN A 106 7.27 14.07 25.68
CA GLN A 106 6.73 14.16 24.33
C GLN A 106 7.74 13.59 23.32
N GLU A 107 9.01 14.00 23.42
CA GLU A 107 10.08 13.46 22.56
C GLU A 107 10.22 11.94 22.70
N ALA A 108 10.14 11.42 23.93
CA ALA A 108 10.19 9.98 24.19
C ALA A 108 8.98 9.24 23.58
N TYR A 109 7.78 9.84 23.66
CA TYR A 109 6.59 9.31 23.02
C TYR A 109 6.72 9.30 21.49
N ASP A 110 7.14 10.42 20.90
CA ASP A 110 7.26 10.56 19.44
C ASP A 110 8.32 9.61 18.88
N ALA A 111 9.44 9.43 19.59
CA ALA A 111 10.47 8.45 19.24
C ALA A 111 9.92 7.01 19.30
N ALA A 112 9.18 6.66 20.35
CA ALA A 112 8.58 5.34 20.49
C ALA A 112 7.50 5.09 19.42
N ALA A 113 6.65 6.08 19.13
CA ALA A 113 5.62 6.02 18.11
C ALA A 113 6.21 5.89 16.70
N SER A 114 7.26 6.66 16.39
CA SER A 114 7.99 6.56 15.11
C SER A 114 8.63 5.19 14.92
N ASN A 115 9.26 4.65 15.98
CA ASN A 115 9.86 3.33 15.93
C ASN A 115 8.79 2.24 15.72
N LEU A 116 7.69 2.30 16.48
CA LEU A 116 6.57 1.37 16.34
C LEU A 116 5.96 1.42 14.93
N ALA A 117 5.80 2.61 14.34
CA ALA A 117 5.29 2.77 12.98
C ALA A 117 6.17 2.04 11.97
N LYS A 118 7.50 2.20 12.06
CA LYS A 118 8.46 1.49 11.20
C LYS A 118 8.40 -0.03 11.37
N MET A 119 8.20 -0.51 12.61
CA MET A 119 8.07 -1.95 12.86
C MET A 119 6.77 -2.53 12.30
N LYS A 120 5.66 -1.79 12.39
CA LYS A 120 4.38 -2.19 11.76
C LYS A 120 4.47 -2.21 10.23
N GLU A 121 5.15 -1.23 9.63
CA GLU A 121 5.39 -1.21 8.20
C GLU A 121 6.23 -2.43 7.75
N MET A 122 7.27 -2.74 8.52
CA MET A 122 8.09 -3.94 8.32
C MET A 122 7.27 -5.22 8.43
N GLU A 123 6.41 -5.35 9.44
CA GLU A 123 5.51 -6.49 9.60
C GLU A 123 4.56 -6.63 8.41
N ALA A 124 3.92 -5.54 7.98
CA ALA A 124 3.00 -5.54 6.84
C ALA A 124 3.70 -5.98 5.55
N LYS A 125 4.93 -5.50 5.33
CA LYS A 125 5.73 -5.90 4.18
C LYS A 125 6.10 -7.39 4.23
N LEU A 126 6.56 -7.90 5.37
CA LEU A 126 6.90 -9.33 5.50
C LEU A 126 5.69 -10.23 5.22
N VAL A 127 4.50 -9.85 5.68
CA VAL A 127 3.26 -10.56 5.35
C VAL A 127 2.99 -10.56 3.85
N LYS A 128 3.14 -9.40 3.19
CA LYS A 128 2.97 -9.28 1.74
C LYS A 128 3.96 -10.15 0.98
N ASP A 129 5.24 -10.11 1.34
CA ASP A 129 6.30 -10.85 0.66
C ASP A 129 6.11 -12.37 0.81
N ILE A 130 5.71 -12.84 2.01
CA ILE A 130 5.33 -14.25 2.24
C ILE A 130 4.16 -14.64 1.32
N GLY A 131 3.11 -13.83 1.24
CA GLY A 131 1.96 -14.11 0.39
C GLY A 131 2.31 -14.18 -1.10
N GLN A 132 3.20 -13.29 -1.57
CA GLN A 132 3.71 -13.32 -2.94
C GLN A 132 4.52 -14.59 -3.24
N LEU A 133 5.38 -15.00 -2.30
CA LEU A 133 6.17 -16.23 -2.43
C LEU A 133 5.29 -17.47 -2.43
N GLU A 134 4.27 -17.52 -1.58
CA GLU A 134 3.31 -18.62 -1.54
C GLU A 134 2.55 -18.76 -2.86
N ALA A 135 2.09 -17.65 -3.43
CA ALA A 135 1.41 -17.64 -4.73
C ALA A 135 2.34 -18.13 -5.86
N ARG A 136 3.58 -17.62 -5.91
CA ARG A 136 4.60 -18.06 -6.88
C ARG A 136 4.95 -19.53 -6.71
N TYR A 137 5.10 -19.98 -5.47
CA TYR A 137 5.39 -21.37 -5.16
C TYR A 137 4.26 -22.30 -5.62
N ALA A 138 3.00 -21.92 -5.42
CA ALA A 138 1.84 -22.66 -5.92
C ALA A 138 1.83 -22.75 -7.46
N GLU A 139 2.12 -21.63 -8.13
CA GLU A 139 2.23 -21.55 -9.60
C GLU A 139 3.32 -22.50 -10.13
N LEU A 140 4.53 -22.45 -9.53
CA LEU A 140 5.65 -23.32 -9.89
C LEU A 140 5.33 -24.79 -9.66
N LYS A 141 4.70 -25.13 -8.54
CA LYS A 141 4.29 -26.51 -8.25
C LYS A 141 3.28 -27.02 -9.28
N GLY A 142 2.33 -26.18 -9.70
CA GLY A 142 1.36 -26.51 -10.76
C GLY A 142 2.05 -26.77 -12.11
N LYS A 143 2.95 -25.88 -12.53
CA LYS A 143 3.74 -26.05 -13.76
C LYS A 143 4.60 -27.31 -13.73
N LEU A 144 5.24 -27.60 -12.59
CA LEU A 144 6.06 -28.80 -12.43
C LEU A 144 5.23 -30.08 -12.47
N ALA A 145 4.03 -30.09 -11.87
CA ALA A 145 3.10 -31.22 -11.94
C ALA A 145 2.61 -31.45 -13.37
N ALA A 146 2.25 -30.38 -14.10
CA ALA A 146 1.86 -30.46 -15.50
C ALA A 146 3.01 -30.99 -16.38
N ALA A 147 4.23 -30.50 -16.15
CA ALA A 147 5.43 -30.97 -16.85
C ALA A 147 5.72 -32.46 -16.58
N LYS A 148 5.63 -32.90 -15.32
CA LYS A 148 5.77 -34.33 -14.95
C LYS A 148 4.70 -35.19 -15.62
N SER A 149 3.44 -34.75 -15.62
CA SER A 149 2.35 -35.46 -16.30
C SER A 149 2.60 -35.58 -17.80
N GLN A 150 3.09 -34.51 -18.44
CA GLN A 150 3.45 -34.54 -19.86
C GLN A 150 4.64 -35.47 -20.13
N GLN A 151 5.62 -35.51 -19.23
CA GLN A 151 6.76 -36.42 -19.34
C GLN A 151 6.32 -37.88 -19.19
N GLU A 152 5.47 -38.20 -18.22
CA GLU A 152 4.92 -39.56 -18.06
C GLU A 152 4.10 -40.01 -19.28
N LEU A 153 3.32 -39.10 -19.89
CA LEU A 153 2.62 -39.38 -21.14
C LEU A 153 3.59 -39.67 -22.29
N ASN A 154 4.67 -38.89 -22.41
CA ASN A 154 5.68 -39.09 -23.44
C ASN A 154 6.47 -40.40 -23.24
N GLU A 155 6.80 -40.76 -21.99
CA GLU A 155 7.49 -42.01 -21.65
C GLU A 155 6.59 -43.23 -21.88
N ARG A 156 5.30 -43.15 -21.56
CA ARG A 156 4.31 -44.21 -21.85
C ARG A 156 3.98 -44.32 -23.35
N GLY A 157 4.09 -43.23 -24.11
CA GLY A 157 3.90 -43.18 -25.56
C GLY A 157 5.07 -43.75 -26.38
N ALA A 158 6.20 -44.10 -25.77
CA ALA A 158 7.39 -44.59 -26.48
C ALA A 158 7.41 -46.13 -26.72
N GLY A 159 6.39 -46.88 -26.27
CA GLY A 159 6.24 -48.31 -26.58
C GLY A 159 5.62 -48.55 -27.97
N ALA A 160 5.73 -49.78 -28.52
CA ALA A 160 5.31 -50.10 -29.90
C ALA A 160 3.81 -49.87 -30.24
N GLY A 161 2.92 -49.67 -29.26
CA GLY A 161 1.53 -49.20 -29.45
C GLY A 161 1.33 -47.69 -29.20
N GLY A 162 2.40 -46.98 -28.83
CA GLY A 162 2.38 -45.59 -28.36
C GLY A 162 2.49 -44.54 -29.47
N ALA A 163 2.94 -44.88 -30.68
CA ALA A 163 2.94 -43.94 -31.81
C ALA A 163 1.51 -43.51 -32.21
N HIS A 164 0.54 -44.43 -32.18
CA HIS A 164 -0.85 -44.10 -32.47
C HIS A 164 -1.52 -43.33 -31.32
N ALA A 165 -1.23 -43.71 -30.07
CA ALA A 165 -1.71 -42.99 -28.90
C ALA A 165 -1.09 -41.57 -28.77
N ALA A 166 0.19 -41.41 -29.13
CA ALA A 166 0.88 -40.12 -29.16
C ALA A 166 0.33 -39.23 -30.29
N LEU A 167 0.00 -39.81 -31.45
CA LEU A 167 -0.66 -39.09 -32.52
C LEU A 167 -2.07 -38.62 -32.09
N SER A 168 -2.88 -39.49 -31.50
CA SER A 168 -4.21 -39.11 -30.98
C SER A 168 -4.14 -38.07 -29.87
N ALA A 169 -3.16 -38.16 -28.96
CA ALA A 169 -2.95 -37.14 -27.93
C ALA A 169 -2.46 -35.80 -28.51
N MET A 170 -1.66 -35.84 -29.60
CA MET A 170 -1.23 -34.64 -30.32
C MET A 170 -2.37 -34.00 -31.10
N GLU A 171 -3.23 -34.81 -31.73
CA GLU A 171 -4.47 -34.37 -32.38
C GLU A 171 -5.42 -33.72 -31.37
N GLU A 172 -5.60 -34.31 -30.19
CA GLU A 172 -6.45 -33.76 -29.14
C GLU A 172 -5.87 -32.44 -28.58
N LYS A 173 -4.55 -32.37 -28.35
CA LYS A 173 -3.88 -31.15 -27.91
C LYS A 173 -3.92 -30.03 -28.96
N ALA A 174 -3.79 -30.38 -30.24
CA ALA A 174 -3.95 -29.44 -31.34
C ALA A 174 -5.39 -28.93 -31.46
N SER A 175 -6.36 -29.83 -31.27
CA SER A 175 -7.79 -29.48 -31.24
C SER A 175 -8.11 -28.53 -30.08
N LEU A 176 -7.54 -28.78 -28.89
CA LEU A 176 -7.74 -27.96 -27.71
C LEU A 176 -7.10 -26.58 -27.85
N ALA A 177 -5.87 -26.51 -28.40
CA ALA A 177 -5.21 -25.25 -28.73
C ALA A 177 -5.96 -24.45 -29.80
N LEU A 178 -6.56 -25.14 -30.79
CA LEU A 178 -7.39 -24.51 -31.82
C LEU A 178 -8.69 -23.98 -31.22
N ASN A 179 -9.35 -24.74 -30.34
CA ASN A 179 -10.54 -24.29 -29.62
C ASN A 179 -10.25 -23.10 -28.70
N GLU A 180 -9.11 -23.10 -28.00
CA GLU A 180 -8.70 -21.96 -27.16
C GLU A 180 -8.40 -20.71 -28.00
N ALA A 181 -7.72 -20.88 -29.15
CA ALA A 181 -7.48 -19.80 -30.09
C ALA A 181 -8.79 -19.25 -30.69
N LEU A 182 -9.74 -20.12 -31.01
CA LEU A 182 -11.08 -19.73 -31.46
C LEU A 182 -11.85 -19.00 -30.36
N ALA A 183 -11.87 -19.51 -29.13
CA ALA A 183 -12.54 -18.86 -28.00
C ALA A 183 -11.91 -17.50 -27.66
N LEU A 184 -10.58 -17.34 -27.79
CA LEU A 184 -9.90 -16.06 -27.64
C LEU A 184 -10.19 -15.11 -28.81
N ALA A 185 -10.33 -15.63 -30.03
CA ALA A 185 -10.74 -14.85 -31.19
C ALA A 185 -12.20 -14.41 -31.08
N GLU A 186 -13.10 -15.26 -30.57
CA GLU A 186 -14.50 -14.94 -30.26
C GLU A 186 -14.61 -13.97 -29.09
N LEU A 187 -13.79 -14.07 -28.05
CA LEU A 187 -13.75 -13.07 -26.98
C LEU A 187 -13.28 -11.69 -27.49
N ARG A 188 -12.35 -11.70 -28.46
CA ARG A 188 -11.81 -10.49 -29.08
C ARG A 188 -12.73 -9.94 -30.18
N GLY A 189 -13.49 -10.80 -30.87
CA GLY A 189 -14.45 -10.46 -31.92
C GLY A 189 -15.85 -10.16 -31.38
N GLY A 190 -16.24 -10.75 -30.25
CA GLY A 190 -17.46 -10.45 -29.50
C GLY A 190 -17.42 -9.11 -28.75
N ALA A 191 -16.28 -8.41 -28.80
CA ALA A 191 -16.20 -6.98 -28.49
C ALA A 191 -16.53 -6.08 -29.70
N GLN A 192 -16.85 -6.66 -30.86
CA GLN A 192 -16.99 -5.95 -32.13
C GLN A 192 -18.21 -6.38 -32.97
N GLU A 193 -19.18 -7.10 -32.38
CA GLU A 193 -20.48 -7.35 -33.04
C GLU A 193 -21.51 -6.24 -32.81
N ASP A 194 -21.37 -5.43 -31.74
CA ASP A 194 -22.25 -4.27 -31.53
C ASP A 194 -21.99 -3.11 -32.52
N ASP A 195 -20.77 -3.00 -33.08
CA ASP A 195 -20.39 -1.88 -33.95
C ASP A 195 -20.82 -2.06 -35.42
N LEU A 196 -20.96 -3.30 -35.93
CA LEU A 196 -21.26 -3.52 -37.36
C LEU A 196 -22.72 -3.24 -37.71
N ASP A 197 -23.66 -3.62 -36.83
CA ASP A 197 -25.09 -3.32 -37.00
C ASP A 197 -25.36 -1.81 -36.83
N ASP A 198 -24.65 -1.16 -35.90
CA ASP A 198 -24.69 0.30 -35.71
C ASP A 198 -24.08 1.05 -36.92
N LEU A 199 -23.00 0.54 -37.50
CA LEU A 199 -22.38 1.12 -38.70
C LEU A 199 -23.27 0.96 -39.94
N ILE A 200 -23.96 -0.18 -40.09
CA ILE A 200 -24.95 -0.39 -41.17
C ILE A 200 -26.14 0.55 -41.00
N ALA A 201 -26.67 0.68 -39.78
CA ALA A 201 -27.75 1.62 -39.49
C ALA A 201 -27.35 3.09 -39.73
N GLN A 202 -26.10 3.45 -39.43
CA GLN A 202 -25.57 4.78 -39.66
C GLN A 202 -25.32 5.08 -41.15
N LEU A 203 -24.83 4.10 -41.93
CA LEU A 203 -24.68 4.21 -43.38
C LEU A 203 -26.03 4.31 -44.11
N GLU A 204 -27.05 3.56 -43.68
CA GLU A 204 -28.40 3.67 -44.23
C GLU A 204 -29.05 5.03 -43.90
N LYS A 205 -28.74 5.58 -42.72
CA LYS A 205 -29.17 6.92 -42.30
C LYS A 205 -28.45 8.03 -43.08
N GLU A 206 -27.15 7.88 -43.36
CA GLU A 206 -26.38 8.80 -44.20
C GLU A 206 -26.83 8.76 -45.67
N GLN A 207 -27.15 7.59 -46.23
CA GLN A 207 -27.72 7.48 -47.57
C GLN A 207 -29.10 8.14 -47.69
N ARG A 208 -29.85 8.22 -46.58
CA ARG A 208 -31.13 8.95 -46.49
C ARG A 208 -30.96 10.45 -46.29
N ALA A 209 -29.82 10.91 -45.80
CA ALA A 209 -29.53 12.32 -45.46
C ALA A 209 -28.65 13.06 -46.49
N GLY A 210 -28.09 12.35 -47.48
CA GLY A 210 -27.23 12.89 -48.54
C GLY A 210 -27.94 13.72 -49.63
N GLY A 211 -28.74 14.71 -49.22
CA GLY A 211 -29.54 15.52 -50.13
C GLY A 211 -29.77 16.96 -49.70
N SER A 212 -28.74 17.69 -49.24
CA SER A 212 -28.67 19.16 -49.39
C SER A 212 -27.42 19.78 -48.74
N ASN A 213 -26.43 20.07 -49.59
CA ASN A 213 -25.75 21.35 -49.83
C ASN A 213 -25.17 22.23 -48.69
N ALA A 214 -23.95 22.71 -49.01
CA ALA A 214 -23.27 23.95 -48.59
C ALA A 214 -22.78 24.03 -47.13
N GLY A 215 -21.57 24.47 -46.81
CA GLY A 215 -20.50 25.17 -47.53
C GLY A 215 -19.52 25.72 -46.45
N PRO A 216 -18.29 26.09 -46.81
CA PRO A 216 -17.10 25.92 -45.97
C PRO A 216 -16.55 27.22 -45.37
N ASP A 217 -15.86 27.14 -44.23
CA ASP A 217 -14.82 28.10 -43.81
C ASP A 217 -14.09 27.48 -42.59
N ALA A 218 -12.82 27.07 -42.68
CA ALA A 218 -11.60 27.88 -42.66
C ALA A 218 -10.93 27.88 -41.28
N GLY A 219 -9.59 27.90 -41.31
CA GLY A 219 -8.75 28.27 -40.16
C GLY A 219 -8.14 27.07 -39.43
N VAL A 220 -6.96 26.57 -39.78
CA VAL A 220 -5.61 27.16 -39.56
C VAL A 220 -5.15 27.07 -38.09
N ASN A 221 -4.15 26.21 -37.93
CA ASN A 221 -2.89 26.39 -37.17
C ASN A 221 -2.69 25.75 -35.78
N ALA A 222 -1.47 25.26 -35.72
CA ALA A 222 -0.69 24.73 -34.61
C ALA A 222 -0.31 25.75 -33.53
N GLY A 223 0.22 25.22 -32.43
CA GLY A 223 1.06 25.91 -31.45
C GLY A 223 0.86 25.32 -30.05
N THR A 224 1.73 24.45 -29.54
CA THR A 224 2.91 24.77 -28.69
C THR A 224 2.65 25.78 -27.57
N GLY A 225 2.92 25.39 -26.32
CA GLY A 225 3.38 26.32 -25.28
C GLY A 225 2.83 26.16 -23.85
N SER A 226 3.66 25.54 -22.99
CA SER A 226 4.11 26.06 -21.69
C SER A 226 3.17 26.28 -20.48
N SER A 227 3.69 25.77 -19.34
CA SER A 227 3.69 26.34 -17.97
C SER A 227 2.40 26.41 -17.15
N SER A 228 2.44 25.83 -15.95
CA SER A 228 2.45 26.62 -14.70
C SER A 228 2.60 25.76 -13.45
N GLU A 229 3.57 26.15 -12.62
CA GLU A 229 3.70 25.86 -11.20
C GLU A 229 2.52 26.43 -10.41
N VAL A 230 2.08 25.73 -9.36
CA VAL A 230 1.35 26.28 -8.20
C VAL A 230 1.73 25.40 -6.99
N ASP A 231 2.76 25.77 -6.22
CA ASP A 231 2.70 26.48 -4.93
C ASP A 231 1.62 25.97 -3.94
N GLY A 232 2.05 25.49 -2.77
CA GLY A 232 1.19 24.83 -1.77
C GLY A 232 0.44 25.81 -0.85
N PRO A 233 -0.06 25.34 0.32
CA PRO A 233 -0.18 26.23 1.45
C PRO A 233 0.56 25.73 2.70
N LYS A 234 1.26 26.72 3.29
CA LYS A 234 2.01 26.72 4.54
C LYS A 234 1.09 26.44 5.74
N THR A 235 1.56 25.64 6.69
CA THR A 235 0.92 25.46 7.99
C THR A 235 1.18 26.70 8.86
N MET A 236 0.10 27.27 9.40
CA MET A 236 0.08 28.50 10.20
C MET A 236 0.73 28.31 11.59
N SER A 237 1.29 29.40 12.13
CA SER A 237 2.01 29.46 13.41
C SER A 237 1.06 29.68 14.58
N ALA A 238 1.44 29.20 15.77
CA ALA A 238 0.66 29.26 17.03
C ALA A 238 0.25 30.68 17.47
N GLU A 239 0.83 31.72 16.87
CA GLU A 239 0.46 33.12 17.09
C GLU A 239 -0.91 33.46 16.44
N ASP A 240 -1.25 32.83 15.31
CA ASP A 240 -2.53 33.02 14.62
C ASP A 240 -3.70 32.36 15.40
N GLU A 241 -3.44 31.23 16.06
CA GLU A 241 -4.43 30.55 16.91
C GLU A 241 -4.71 31.35 18.20
N LEU A 242 -3.71 32.03 18.76
CA LEU A 242 -3.88 32.88 19.94
C LEU A 242 -4.67 34.16 19.63
N ALA A 243 -4.51 34.72 18.42
CA ALA A 243 -5.31 35.84 17.94
C ALA A 243 -6.79 35.44 17.74
N ALA A 244 -7.06 34.25 17.19
CA ALA A 244 -8.40 33.72 17.01
C ALA A 244 -9.12 33.47 18.36
N LEU A 245 -8.41 32.98 19.38
CA LEU A 245 -8.95 32.78 20.72
C LEU A 245 -9.29 34.08 21.44
N LYS A 246 -8.45 35.12 21.31
CA LYS A 246 -8.73 36.45 21.88
C LYS A 246 -9.92 37.15 21.21
N ALA A 247 -10.09 36.97 19.90
CA ALA A 247 -11.24 37.51 19.17
C ALA A 247 -12.57 36.87 19.62
N ARG A 248 -12.54 35.58 20.03
CA ARG A 248 -13.75 34.88 20.48
C ARG A 248 -14.14 35.19 21.93
N LEU A 249 -13.22 35.73 22.73
CA LEU A 249 -13.43 36.06 24.14
C LEU A 249 -13.77 37.53 24.41
N ASN A 250 -13.53 38.44 23.44
CA ASN A 250 -13.94 39.84 23.51
C ASN A 250 -14.66 40.25 22.21
N PRO A 251 -15.98 40.01 22.08
CA PRO A 251 -16.76 40.84 21.18
C PRO A 251 -16.84 42.23 21.84
N LYS A 252 -16.06 43.19 21.32
CA LYS A 252 -16.29 44.60 21.64
C LYS A 252 -17.72 44.96 21.22
N GLU A 253 -18.40 45.59 22.17
CA GLU A 253 -19.65 46.38 22.13
C GLU A 253 -20.35 46.57 20.79
#